data_AF-A0A2V8LZL7-F1
#
_entry.id   AF-A0A2V8LZL7-F1
#
_cell.length_a   1.000
_cell.length_b   1.000
_cell.length_c   1.000
_cell.angle_alpha   90.00
_cell.angle_beta   90.00
_cell.angle_gamma   90.00
#
_symmetry.space_group_name_H-M   'P 1'
#
loop_
_entity.id
_entity.type
_entity.pdbx_description
1 polymer ?
#
loop_
_entity_poly.entity_id
_entity_poly.type
_entity_poly.pdbx_seq_one_letter_code
_entity_poly.pdbx_strand_id
1 'polypeptide(L)' 'MATLKSFDDREFDAYVALPASGYGPGIVVLQEIFGVNEYMRTVCDWYAAHGFVAICPDLFWRQEPGIQLTDR' A
#
# COMPACT_ATOMS: atom_id res chain seq x y z
N MET A 1 -6.65 3.39 3.59
CA MET A 1 -5.52 4.35 3.54
C MET A 1 -5.03 4.54 4.96
N ALA A 2 -3.71 4.54 5.16
CA ALA A 2 -3.05 4.87 6.41
C ALA A 2 -1.89 5.82 6.15
N THR A 3 -1.55 6.66 7.12
CA THR A 3 -0.39 7.55 7.05
C THR A 3 0.74 6.97 7.89
N LEU A 4 1.93 6.87 7.31
CA LEU A 4 3.14 6.31 7.90
C LEU A 4 4.16 7.41 8.12
N LYS A 5 4.85 7.35 9.27
CA LYS A 5 5.93 8.25 9.61
C LYS A 5 7.28 7.63 9.24
N SER A 6 8.10 8.36 8.51
CA SER A 6 9.48 8.02 8.16
C SER A 6 10.46 8.46 9.26
N PHE A 7 11.69 7.94 9.24
CA PHE A 7 12.74 8.25 10.21
C PHE A 7 13.14 9.74 10.21
N ASP A 8 12.94 10.44 9.10
CA ASP A 8 13.21 11.87 8.93
C ASP A 8 11.99 12.75 9.28
N ASP A 9 11.10 12.23 10.14
CA ASP A 9 9.88 12.87 10.64
C ASP A 9 8.83 13.26 9.58
N ARG A 10 9.07 12.95 8.31
CA ARG A 10 8.11 13.15 7.22
C ARG A 10 7.10 12.01 7.14
N GLU A 11 5.95 12.32 6.60
CA GLU A 11 4.83 11.39 6.48
C GLU A 11 4.53 11.05 5.02
N PHE A 12 4.00 9.85 4.80
CA PHE A 12 3.60 9.35 3.49
C PHE A 12 2.45 8.36 3.63
N ASP A 13 1.67 8.21 2.57
CA ASP A 13 0.49 7.38 2.59
C ASP A 13 0.79 5.92 2.23
N ALA A 14 -0.11 5.04 2.66
CA ALA A 14 -0.13 3.64 2.30
C ALA A 14 -1.57 3.16 2.07
N TYR A 15 -1.75 2.31 1.07
CA TYR A 15 -2.97 1.53 0.94
C TYR A 15 -2.98 0.41 2.00
N VAL A 16 -4.13 0.16 2.62
CA VAL A 16 -4.30 -0.89 3.62
C VAL A 16 -5.56 -1.67 3.28
N ALA A 17 -5.41 -2.99 3.16
CA ALA A 17 -6.49 -3.94 3.03
C ALA A 17 -6.54 -4.81 4.28
N LEU A 18 -7.74 -4.93 4.87
CA LEU A 18 -7.97 -5.73 6.07
C LEU A 18 -8.71 -7.01 5.70
N PRO A 19 -8.38 -8.15 6.33
CA PRO A 19 -9.17 -9.35 6.19
C PRO A 19 -10.55 -9.16 6.82
N ALA A 20 -11.52 -10.02 6.51
CA ALA A 20 -12.89 -9.91 7.06
C ALA A 20 -12.94 -9.92 8.60
N SER A 21 -11.97 -10.56 9.26
CA SER A 21 -11.79 -10.54 10.73
C SER A 21 -11.36 -9.17 11.28
N GLY A 22 -10.86 -8.27 10.44
CA GLY A 22 -10.28 -6.98 10.83
C GLY A 22 -8.85 -7.06 11.39
N TYR A 23 -8.32 -8.27 11.64
CA TYR A 23 -6.97 -8.50 12.16
C TYR A 23 -6.36 -9.80 11.58
N GLY A 24 -5.03 -9.88 11.52
CA GLY A 24 -4.30 -11.03 10.99
C GLY A 24 -2.79 -10.76 10.89
N PRO A 25 -2.01 -11.72 10.38
CA PRO A 25 -0.58 -11.51 10.11
C PRO A 25 -0.37 -10.39 9.09
N GLY A 26 0.65 -9.55 9.31
CA GLY A 26 0.95 -8.40 8.46
C GLY A 26 1.81 -8.77 7.24
N ILE A 27 1.47 -8.22 6.07
CA ILE A 27 2.28 -8.26 4.85
C ILE A 27 2.52 -6.84 4.36
N VAL A 28 3.78 -6.50 4.09
CA VAL A 28 4.15 -5.26 3.38
C VAL A 28 4.35 -5.60 1.91
N VAL A 29 3.51 -5.01 1.06
CA VAL A 29 3.57 -5.15 -0.40
C VAL A 29 4.34 -3.97 -0.98
N LEU A 30 5.43 -4.22 -1.70
CA LEU A 30 6.23 -3.16 -2.32
C LEU A 30 5.73 -2.91 -3.76
N GLN A 31 5.45 -1.65 -4.08
CA GLN A 31 5.01 -1.24 -5.41
C GLN A 31 6.06 -1.51 -6.50
N GLU A 32 5.57 -1.70 -7.72
CA GLU A 32 6.38 -1.68 -8.93
C GLU A 32 6.74 -0.23 -9.35
N ILE A 33 7.21 -0.05 -10.58
CA ILE A 33 7.62 1.27 -11.13
C ILE A 33 6.46 2.22 -11.44
N PHE A 34 5.22 1.84 -11.14
CA PHE A 34 4.01 2.56 -11.52
C PHE A 34 3.24 3.18 -10.35
N GLY A 35 3.81 3.17 -9.14
CA GLY A 35 3.09 3.67 -7.97
C GLY A 35 2.11 2.66 -7.36
N VAL A 36 1.30 3.12 -6.41
CA VAL A 36 0.25 2.33 -5.75
C VAL A 36 -1.04 2.35 -6.60
N ASN A 37 -0.94 1.81 -7.81
CA ASN A 37 -2.02 1.76 -8.79
C ASN A 37 -3.08 0.68 -8.46
N GLU A 38 -4.09 0.53 -9.32
CA GLU A 38 -5.18 -0.44 -9.15
C GLU A 38 -4.68 -1.89 -9.01
N TYR A 39 -3.63 -2.26 -9.76
CA TYR A 39 -3.04 -3.59 -9.66
C TYR A 39 -2.44 -3.83 -8.27
N MET A 40 -1.66 -2.87 -7.74
CA MET A 40 -1.09 -2.98 -6.40
C MET A 40 -2.16 -3.07 -5.31
N ARG A 41 -3.28 -2.34 -5.45
CA ARG A 41 -4.43 -2.44 -4.53
C ARG A 41 -5.08 -3.83 -4.61
N THR A 42 -5.27 -4.35 -5.82
CA THR A 42 -5.80 -5.71 -6.05
C THR A 42 -4.93 -6.78 -5.41
N VAL A 43 -3.60 -6.65 -5.45
CA VAL A 43 -2.67 -7.57 -4.76
C VAL A 43 -2.87 -7.52 -3.24
N CYS A 44 -3.04 -6.33 -2.66
CA CYS A 44 -3.32 -6.20 -1.22
C CYS A 44 -4.68 -6.82 -0.86
N ASP A 45 -5.71 -6.57 -1.66
CA ASP A 45 -7.04 -7.13 -1.45
C ASP A 45 -7.03 -8.67 -1.55
N TRP A 46 -6.22 -9.22 -2.45
CA TRP A 46 -6.02 -10.67 -2.58
C TRP A 46 -5.41 -11.28 -1.30
N TYR A 47 -4.39 -10.66 -0.72
CA TYR A 47 -3.84 -11.11 0.57
C TYR A 47 -4.86 -10.96 1.71
N ALA A 48 -5.63 -9.88 1.72
CA ALA A 48 -6.68 -9.66 2.70
C ALA A 48 -7.77 -10.74 2.64
N ALA A 49 -8.16 -11.16 1.44
CA ALA A 49 -9.10 -12.27 1.25
C ALA A 49 -8.57 -13.61 1.82
N HIS A 50 -7.26 -13.75 1.99
CA HIS A 50 -6.60 -14.94 2.57
C HIS A 50 -6.26 -14.78 4.07
N GLY A 51 -6.79 -13.75 4.74
CA GLY A 51 -6.66 -13.59 6.20
C GLY A 51 -5.47 -12.75 6.66
N PHE A 52 -4.76 -12.09 5.74
CA PHE A 52 -3.64 -11.20 6.07
C PHE A 52 -4.08 -9.74 6.18
N VAL A 53 -3.40 -8.95 7.01
CA VAL A 53 -3.44 -7.48 6.91
C VAL A 53 -2.38 -7.07 5.89
N ALA A 54 -2.78 -6.55 4.74
CA ALA A 54 -1.85 -6.14 3.69
C ALA A 54 -1.73 -4.61 3.63
N ILE A 55 -0.50 -4.11 3.61
CA ILE A 55 -0.20 -2.68 3.45
C ILE A 55 0.73 -2.46 2.26
N CYS A 56 0.39 -1.52 1.38
CA CYS A 56 1.24 -1.08 0.28
C CYS A 56 1.61 0.41 0.48
N PRO A 57 2.83 0.69 0.97
CA PRO A 57 3.29 2.06 1.15
C PRO A 57 3.59 2.73 -0.18
N ASP A 58 3.20 4.01 -0.34
CA ASP A 58 3.67 4.85 -1.44
C ASP A 58 5.19 5.02 -1.26
N LEU A 59 5.99 4.44 -2.14
CA LEU A 59 7.46 4.56 -2.11
C LEU A 59 7.97 5.75 -2.92
N PHE A 60 7.13 6.29 -3.82
CA PHE A 60 7.48 7.42 -4.68
C PHE A 60 7.18 8.78 -4.07
N TRP A 61 6.53 8.83 -2.90
CA TRP A 61 6.26 10.07 -2.15
C TRP A 61 7.44 11.04 -1.99
N ARG A 62 8.68 10.53 -1.98
CA ARG A 62 9.89 11.38 -1.89
C ARG A 62 10.18 12.15 -3.19
N GLN A 63 9.70 11.65 -4.32
CA GLN A 63 9.78 12.28 -5.64
C GLN A 63 8.51 13.09 -5.89
N GLU A 64 7.34 12.45 -5.77
CA GLU A 64 6.03 13.07 -5.89
C GLU A 64 4.97 12.18 -5.20
N PRO A 65 4.24 12.72 -4.19
CA PRO A 65 3.19 11.98 -3.47
C PRO A 65 2.06 11.51 -4.38
N GLY A 66 1.67 10.23 -4.22
CA GLY A 66 0.49 9.69 -4.88
C GLY A 66 0.66 9.40 -6.38
N ILE A 67 1.88 9.38 -6.91
CA ILE A 67 2.13 8.95 -8.30
C ILE A 67 1.45 7.60 -8.54
N GLN A 68 0.63 7.57 -9.59
CA GLN A 68 0.05 6.36 -10.14
C GLN A 68 0.13 6.48 -11.66
N LEU A 69 0.94 5.62 -12.27
CA LEU A 69 1.11 5.56 -13.70
C LEU A 69 0.29 4.40 -14.24
N THR A 70 -0.43 4.64 -15.33
CA THR A 70 -1.21 3.64 -16.03
C THR A 70 -1.09 3.88 -17.53
N ASP A 71 -1.18 2.80 -18.29
CA ASP A 71 -1.27 2.78 -19.74
C ASP A 71 -2.70 2.96 -20.26
N ARG A 72 -3.68 3.15 -19.36
CA ARG A 72 -5.08 3.45 -19.67
C ARG A 72 -5.41 4.93 -19.64
#